data_AF-A0A1G7HRK5-F1
#
_entry.id   AF-A0A1G7HRK5-F1
#
_cell.length_a   1.000
_cell.length_b   1.000
_cell.length_c   1.000
_cell.angle_alpha   90.00
_cell.angle_beta   90.00
_cell.angle_gamma   90.00
#
_symmetry.space_group_name_H-M   'P 1'
#
loop_
_entity.id
_entity.type
_entity.pdbx_description
1 polymer ?
#
loop_
_entity_poly.entity_id
_entity_poly.type
_entity_poly.pdbx_seq_one_letter_code
_entity_poly.pdbx_strand_id
1 'polypeptide(L)' 'MNKKRWRNYALWISIVSQVLLLLQLIGSTTGAFTLTDLMREDILTIVNVFLGLLATLGIISNPTKPDSSGYNL' A
#
# COMPACT_ATOMS: atom_id res chain seq x y z
N MET A 1 24.44 -8.34 12.98
CA MET A 1 23.05 -8.85 12.84
C MET A 1 21.98 -7.79 12.52
N ASN A 2 22.20 -6.49 12.76
CA ASN A 2 21.15 -5.46 12.59
C ASN A 2 20.70 -5.18 11.13
N LYS A 3 21.57 -5.38 10.13
CA LYS A 3 21.24 -5.09 8.72
C LYS A 3 20.09 -5.93 8.13
N LYS A 4 19.79 -7.10 8.71
CA LYS A 4 18.71 -7.98 8.19
C LYS A 4 17.32 -7.49 8.59
N ARG A 5 17.15 -6.91 9.79
CA ARG A 5 15.84 -6.41 10.27
C ARG A 5 15.34 -5.24 9.44
N TRP A 6 16.22 -4.29 9.12
CA TRP A 6 15.91 -3.12 8.29
C TRP A 6 15.74 -3.43 6.80
N ARG A 7 16.00 -4.66 6.36
CA ARG A 7 15.71 -5.12 4.98
C ARG A 7 14.41 -5.92 4.91
N ASN A 8 13.74 -6.14 6.04
CA ASN A 8 12.49 -6.88 6.07
C ASN A 8 11.34 -5.99 5.59
N TYR A 9 10.81 -6.27 4.41
CA TYR A 9 9.68 -5.54 3.84
C TYR A 9 8.42 -5.64 4.70
N ALA A 10 8.18 -6.76 5.37
CA ALA A 10 7.03 -6.90 6.27
C ALA A 10 7.10 -5.93 7.47
N LEU A 11 8.31 -5.66 7.97
CA LEU A 11 8.53 -4.68 9.03
C LEU A 11 8.26 -3.25 8.53
N TRP A 12 8.69 -2.91 7.32
CA TRP A 12 8.41 -1.59 6.76
C TRP A 12 6.93 -1.39 6.45
N ILE A 13 6.25 -2.41 5.93
CA ILE A 13 4.80 -2.38 5.71
C ILE A 13 4.07 -2.11 7.03
N SER A 14 4.42 -2.84 8.11
CA SER A 14 3.78 -2.61 9.41
C SER A 14 4.02 -1.19 9.93
N ILE A 15 5.27 -0.70 9.84
CA ILE A 15 5.63 0.65 10.29
C ILE A 15 4.82 1.70 9.53
N VAL A 16 4.74 1.60 8.20
CA VAL A 16 3.97 2.54 7.38
C VAL A 16 2.49 2.52 7.77
N SER A 17 1.89 1.34 7.95
CA SER A 17 0.51 1.23 8.41
C SER A 17 0.29 1.92 9.76
N GLN A 18 1.19 1.71 10.72
CA GLN A 18 1.11 2.30 12.06
C GLN A 18 1.28 3.81 12.04
N VAL A 19 2.17 4.34 11.19
CA VAL A 19 2.37 5.78 11.01
C VAL A 19 1.13 6.43 10.41
N LEU A 20 0.50 5.82 9.40
CA LEU A 20 -0.73 6.35 8.80
C LEU A 20 -1.88 6.40 9.81
N LEU A 21 -2.05 5.35 10.62
CA LEU A 21 -3.05 5.33 11.70
C LEU A 21 -2.78 6.40 12.75
N LEU A 22 -1.51 6.59 13.13
CA LEU A 22 -1.14 7.62 14.10
C LEU A 22 -1.44 9.03 13.56
N LEU A 23 -1.15 9.29 12.28
CA LEU A 23 -1.46 10.58 11.64
C LEU A 23 -2.96 10.83 11.59
N GLN A 24 -3.77 9.83 11.25
CA GLN A 24 -5.23 9.93 11.27
C GLN A 24 -5.74 10.22 12.69
N LEU A 25 -5.22 9.52 13.70
CA LEU A 25 -5.59 9.73 15.09
C LEU A 25 -5.26 11.16 15.53
N ILE A 26 -4.02 11.60 15.34
CA ILE A 26 -3.57 12.96 15.71
C ILE A 26 -4.39 14.01 14.96
N GLY A 27 -4.61 13.83 13.66
CA GLY A 27 -5.42 14.75 12.86
C GLY A 27 -6.83 14.91 13.43
N SER A 28 -7.45 13.80 13.81
CA SER A 28 -8.80 13.80 14.39
C SER A 28 -8.87 14.39 15.79
N THR A 29 -7.88 14.11 16.66
CA THR A 29 -7.88 14.57 18.06
C THR A 29 -7.49 16.03 18.18
N THR A 30 -6.62 16.53 17.30
CA THR A 30 -6.22 17.94 17.24
C THR A 30 -7.23 18.82 16.49
N GLY A 31 -8.19 18.21 15.79
CA GLY A 31 -9.14 18.91 14.93
C GLY A 31 -8.53 19.43 13.61
N ALA A 32 -7.29 19.05 13.28
CA ALA A 32 -6.62 19.48 12.05
C ALA A 32 -7.32 18.95 10.79
N PHE A 33 -7.81 17.71 10.83
CA PHE A 33 -8.64 17.13 9.79
C PHE A 33 -9.43 15.94 10.32
N THR A 34 -10.56 15.65 9.69
CA THR A 34 -11.35 14.44 9.95
C THR A 34 -11.57 13.68 8.65
N LEU A 35 -11.24 12.39 8.66
CA LEU A 35 -11.56 11.49 7.56
C LEU A 35 -13.03 11.08 7.69
N THR A 36 -13.88 11.67 6.86
CA THR A 36 -15.28 11.27 6.74
C THR A 36 -15.40 9.95 5.99
N ASP A 37 -16.53 9.26 6.13
CA ASP A 37 -16.76 8.00 5.43
C ASP A 37 -16.73 8.19 3.90
N LEU A 38 -17.29 9.30 3.41
CA LEU A 38 -17.24 9.65 1.99
C LEU A 38 -15.80 9.83 1.49
N MET A 39 -14.94 10.53 2.25
CA MET A 39 -13.52 10.66 1.88
C MET A 39 -12.78 9.32 1.89
N ARG A 40 -13.12 8.41 2.81
CA ARG A 40 -12.53 7.06 2.84
C ARG A 40 -12.94 6.27 1.61
N GLU A 41 -14.21 6.30 1.23
CA GLU A 41 -14.71 5.64 0.01
C GLU A 41 -14.06 6.20 -1.26
N ASP A 42 -13.90 7.52 -1.36
CA ASP A 42 -13.22 8.15 -2.49
C ASP A 42 -11.76 7.69 -2.61
N ILE A 43 -11.02 7.68 -1.49
CA ILE A 43 -9.63 7.21 -1.47
C ILE A 43 -9.54 5.74 -1.89
N LEU A 44 -10.41 4.88 -1.35
CA LEU A 44 -10.45 3.47 -1.72
C LEU A 44 -10.79 3.28 -3.19
N THR A 45 -11.74 4.05 -3.72
CA THR A 45 -12.13 4.02 -5.14
C THR A 45 -10.96 4.38 -6.03
N ILE A 46 -10.24 5.46 -5.72
CA ILE A 46 -9.05 5.91 -6.48
C ILE A 46 -7.97 4.81 -6.46
N VAL A 47 -7.68 4.26 -5.28
CA VAL A 47 -6.67 3.19 -5.13
C VAL A 47 -7.09 1.95 -5.93
N ASN A 48 -8.35 1.53 -5.86
CA ASN A 48 -8.85 0.38 -6.59
C ASN A 48 -8.82 0.58 -8.11
N VAL A 49 -9.21 1.75 -8.60
CA VAL A 49 -9.13 2.09 -10.03
C VAL A 49 -7.68 2.07 -10.50
N PHE A 50 -6.76 2.64 -9.72
CA PHE A 50 -5.34 2.65 -10.05
C PHE A 50 -4.73 1.25 -10.05
N LEU A 51 -5.01 0.44 -9.02
CA LEU A 51 -4.56 -0.95 -8.97
C LEU A 51 -5.18 -1.79 -10.09
N GLY A 52 -6.46 -1.57 -10.41
CA GLY A 52 -7.14 -2.19 -11.54
C GLY A 52 -6.45 -1.85 -12.86
N LEU A 53 -6.12 -0.57 -13.08
CA LEU A 53 -5.37 -0.13 -14.26
C LEU A 53 -4.01 -0.84 -14.34
N LEU A 54 -3.21 -0.83 -13.27
CA LEU A 54 -1.92 -1.50 -13.25
C LEU A 54 -2.02 -3.01 -13.47
N ALA A 55 -3.09 -3.65 -12.97
CA ALA A 55 -3.36 -5.06 -13.21
C ALA A 55 -3.75 -5.34 -14.67
N THR A 56 -4.60 -4.50 -15.29
CA THR A 56 -4.98 -4.61 -16.71
C THR A 56 -3.79 -4.41 -17.63
N LEU A 57 -2.84 -3.55 -17.25
CA LEU A 57 -1.59 -3.32 -17.96
C LEU A 57 -0.52 -4.41 -17.71
N GLY A 58 -0.82 -5.42 -16.89
CA GLY A 58 0.14 -6.50 -16.60
C GLY A 58 1.25 -6.13 -15.61
N ILE A 59 1.24 -4.93 -15.00
CA ILE A 59 2.37 -4.41 -14.20
C ILE A 59 2.43 -5.09 -12.83
N ILE A 60 1.30 -5.19 -12.12
CA ILE A 60 1.23 -5.80 -10.77
C ILE A 60 0.81 -7.27 -10.83
N SER A 61 0.18 -7.69 -11.93
CA SER A 61 -0.31 -9.05 -12.13
C SER A 61 0.73 -10.01 -12.70
N ASN A 62 1.94 -9.56 -13.04
CA ASN A 62 2.99 -10.42 -13.59
C ASN A 62 3.75 -11.15 -12.47
N PRO A 63 3.58 -12.48 -12.29
CA PRO A 63 4.41 -13.25 -11.38
C PRO A 63 5.78 -13.47 -12.06
N THR A 64 6.68 -12.48 -11.97
CA THR A 64 8.10 -12.71 -12.29
C THR A 64 8.68 -13.66 -11.26
N LYS A 65 8.60 -14.96 -11.55
CA LYS A 65 9.46 -15.96 -10.94
C LYS A 65 10.84 -15.80 -11.56
N PRO A 66 11.90 -15.57 -10.77
CA PRO A 66 13.27 -15.49 -11.29
C PRO A 66 13.70 -16.73 -12.08
N ASP A 67 13.06 -17.88 -11.84
CA ASP A 67 13.41 -19.19 -12.43
C ASP A 67 12.19 -19.94 -13.06
N SER A 68 11.23 -19.28 -13.70
CA SER A 68 10.18 -20.01 -14.44
C SER A 68 10.32 -19.89 -15.96
N SER A 69 10.43 -21.04 -16.63
CA SER A 69 10.35 -21.23 -18.09
C SER A 69 8.92 -21.04 -18.63
N GLY A 70 8.18 -20.08 -18.10
CA GLY A 70 6.82 -19.74 -18.54
C GLY A 70 6.85 -18.47 -19.37
N TYR A 71 5.88 -18.36 -20.30
CA TYR A 71 5.77 -17.26 -21.25
C TYR A 71 5.87 -15.90 -20.58
N ASN A 72 7.03 -15.26 -20.79
CA ASN A 72 7.15 -13.82 -20.74
C ASN A 72 6.24 -13.29 -21.86
N LEU A 73 5.22 -12.51 -21.51
CA LEU A 73 4.57 -11.63 -22.46
C LEU A 73 5.58 -10.56 -22.89
#